data_AF-A0A3P7K068-F1
#
_entry.id   AF-A0A3P7K068-F1
#
_cell.length_a   1.000
_cell.length_b   1.000
_cell.length_c   1.000
_cell.angle_alpha   90.00
_cell.angle_beta   90.00
_cell.angle_gamma   90.00
#
_symmetry.space_group_name_H-M   'P 1'
#
loop_
_entity.id
_entity.type
_entity.pdbx_description
1 polymer ?
#
loop_
_entity_poly.entity_id
_entity_poly.type
_entity_poly.pdbx_seq_one_letter_code
_entity_poly.pdbx_strand_id
1 'polypeptide(L)'
;MRKCGGDGLKESIDRLESVSSEILDMDLGDHLSEKLGMKPVLCQGDMWSTNMIWRQGDKGIELAAIVDFQLKQAYKLFFPLGAFLIVPMIGPLFQFANNRDDVEYKAKVG
;
A
#
# COMPACT_ATOMS: atom_id res chain seq x y z
N MET A 1 -9.14 3.67 17.21
CA MET A 1 -8.91 4.76 16.23
C MET A 1 -9.75 6.01 16.48
N ARG A 2 -11.07 5.92 16.80
CA ARG A 2 -11.96 7.11 17.01
C ARG A 2 -11.56 8.11 18.11
N LYS A 3 -10.65 7.79 19.04
CA LYS A 3 -10.27 8.67 20.16
C LYS A 3 -9.03 9.55 19.92
N CYS A 4 -8.32 9.43 18.78
CA CYS A 4 -7.00 10.06 18.59
C CYS A 4 -6.95 11.23 17.59
N GLY A 5 -8.05 11.66 16.97
CA GLY A 5 -7.98 12.51 15.76
C GLY A 5 -8.65 13.88 15.76
N GLY A 6 -9.33 14.27 16.84
CA GLY A 6 -10.19 15.46 16.82
C GLY A 6 -11.41 15.33 15.89
N ASP A 7 -12.26 16.35 15.87
CA ASP A 7 -13.58 16.29 15.21
C ASP A 7 -13.49 16.19 13.68
N GLY A 8 -12.45 16.77 13.06
CA GLY A 8 -12.22 16.69 11.61
C GLY A 8 -11.88 15.27 11.12
N LEU A 9 -11.11 14.50 11.90
CA LEU A 9 -10.85 13.09 11.55
C LEU A 9 -12.10 12.25 11.70
N LYS A 10 -12.94 12.55 12.69
CA LYS A 10 -14.21 11.85 12.92
C LYS A 10 -15.17 12.04 11.74
N GLU A 11 -15.38 13.28 11.29
CA GLU A 11 -16.23 13.56 10.14
C GLU A 11 -15.73 12.86 8.86
N SER A 12 -14.41 12.84 8.66
CA SER A 12 -13.79 12.15 7.52
C SER A 12 -14.02 10.63 7.57
N ILE A 13 -13.93 10.03 8.77
CA ILE A 13 -14.24 8.61 9.00
C ILE A 13 -15.72 8.33 8.76
N ASP A 14 -16.63 9.16 9.26
CA ASP A 14 -18.08 8.97 9.10
C ASP A 14 -18.49 9.06 7.62
N ARG A 15 -17.93 10.02 6.87
CA ARG A 15 -18.11 10.11 5.42
C ARG A 15 -17.52 8.89 4.70
N LEU A 16 -16.38 8.39 5.15
CA LEU A 16 -15.78 7.18 4.60
C LEU A 16 -16.66 5.95 4.82
N GLU A 17 -17.13 5.71 6.04
CA GLU A 17 -18.03 4.60 6.37
C GLU A 17 -19.30 4.64 5.48
N SER A 18 -19.80 5.83 5.14
CA SER A 18 -20.97 5.98 4.27
C SER A 18 -20.77 5.54 2.82
N VAL A 19 -19.53 5.54 2.31
CA VAL A 19 -19.22 5.16 0.91
C VAL A 19 -18.40 3.88 0.80
N SER A 20 -17.92 3.33 1.92
CA SER A 20 -16.95 2.23 1.91
C SER A 20 -17.48 0.97 1.22
N SER A 21 -18.77 0.66 1.39
CA SER A 21 -19.39 -0.53 0.76
C SER A 21 -19.63 -0.37 -0.75
N GLU A 22 -19.66 0.86 -1.26
CA GLU A 22 -19.76 1.12 -2.71
C GLU A 22 -18.40 1.01 -3.40
N ILE A 23 -17.33 1.31 -2.68
CA ILE A 23 -15.95 1.34 -3.19
C ILE A 23 -15.26 -0.03 -3.01
N LEU A 24 -15.56 -0.73 -1.91
CA LEU A 24 -14.93 -2.00 -1.54
C LEU A 24 -15.93 -3.15 -1.67
N ASP A 25 -15.87 -3.85 -2.81
CA ASP A 25 -16.52 -5.14 -2.98
C ASP A 25 -15.57 -6.26 -2.54
N MET A 26 -15.60 -6.57 -1.25
CA MET A 26 -14.75 -7.60 -0.64
C MET A 26 -15.10 -9.00 -1.16
N ASP A 27 -16.37 -9.26 -1.48
CA ASP A 27 -16.83 -10.53 -2.07
C ASP A 27 -16.29 -10.68 -3.50
N LEU A 28 -16.31 -9.62 -4.30
CA LEU A 28 -15.63 -9.61 -5.59
C LEU A 28 -14.13 -9.84 -5.41
N GLY A 29 -13.49 -9.19 -4.44
CA GLY A 29 -12.07 -9.37 -4.15
C GLY A 29 -11.69 -10.83 -3.87
N ASP A 30 -12.53 -11.56 -3.13
CA ASP A 30 -12.27 -12.97 -2.80
C ASP A 30 -12.63 -13.95 -3.93
N HIS A 31 -13.60 -13.62 -4.79
CA HIS A 31 -14.07 -14.50 -5.87
C HIS A 31 -13.64 -14.08 -7.28
N LEU A 32 -12.89 -12.99 -7.44
CA LEU A 32 -12.51 -12.45 -8.75
C LEU A 32 -11.76 -13.48 -9.60
N SER A 33 -10.82 -14.21 -8.99
CA SER A 33 -10.06 -15.25 -9.70
C SER A 33 -10.98 -16.36 -10.26
N GLU A 34 -12.01 -16.74 -9.51
CA GLU A 34 -12.97 -17.77 -9.94
C GLU A 34 -13.86 -17.23 -11.07
N LYS A 35 -14.35 -15.99 -10.94
CA LYS A 35 -15.15 -15.32 -11.99
C LYS A 35 -14.39 -15.17 -13.30
N LEU A 36 -13.07 -14.98 -13.23
CA LEU A 36 -12.18 -14.89 -14.40
C LEU A 36 -11.74 -16.27 -14.93
N GLY A 37 -12.21 -17.37 -14.35
CA GLY A 37 -11.83 -18.73 -14.76
C GLY A 37 -10.38 -19.09 -14.43
N MET A 38 -9.75 -18.39 -13.49
CA MET A 38 -8.38 -18.64 -13.09
C MET A 38 -8.30 -19.82 -12.14
N LYS A 39 -7.29 -20.66 -12.34
CA LYS A 39 -6.99 -21.76 -11.42
C LYS A 39 -6.42 -21.20 -10.11
N PRO A 40 -6.90 -21.64 -8.94
CA PRO A 40 -6.29 -21.25 -7.67
C PRO A 40 -4.84 -21.74 -7.59
N VAL A 41 -3.92 -20.80 -7.38
CA VAL A 41 -2.48 -21.05 -7.27
C VAL A 41 -1.90 -20.32 -6.05
N LEU A 42 -0.78 -20.82 -5.54
CA LEU A 42 -0.11 -20.23 -4.39
C LEU A 42 0.61 -18.93 -4.82
N CYS A 43 -0.03 -17.77 -4.65
CA CYS A 43 0.59 -16.46 -4.92
C CYS A 43 1.37 -15.96 -3.70
N GLN A 44 2.59 -15.42 -3.85
CA GLN A 44 3.38 -14.90 -2.72
C GLN A 44 2.76 -13.64 -2.10
N GLY A 45 2.13 -12.76 -2.91
CA GLY A 45 1.28 -11.66 -2.46
C GLY A 45 1.98 -10.29 -2.32
N ASP A 46 3.30 -10.26 -2.37
CA ASP A 46 4.16 -9.07 -2.27
C ASP A 46 5.41 -9.26 -3.15
N MET A 47 5.19 -9.46 -4.46
CA MET A 47 6.28 -9.70 -5.41
C MET A 47 6.85 -8.38 -5.90
N TRP A 48 8.02 -8.02 -5.38
CA TRP A 48 8.84 -6.92 -5.85
C TRP A 48 10.33 -7.27 -5.71
N SER A 49 11.19 -6.50 -6.38
CA SER A 49 12.61 -6.85 -6.58
C SER A 49 13.40 -7.02 -5.28
N THR A 50 13.01 -6.34 -4.20
CA THR A 50 13.65 -6.42 -2.89
C THR A 50 13.35 -7.73 -2.15
N ASN A 51 12.25 -8.41 -2.50
CA ASN A 51 11.88 -9.73 -1.99
C ASN A 51 12.50 -10.89 -2.80
N MET A 52 13.37 -10.57 -3.77
CA MET A 52 14.09 -11.54 -4.58
C MET A 52 15.57 -11.53 -4.21
N ILE A 53 16.10 -12.69 -3.84
CA ILE A 53 17.53 -12.89 -3.59
C ILE A 53 18.17 -13.45 -4.85
N TRP A 54 19.18 -12.74 -5.34
CA TRP A 54 19.94 -13.12 -6.51
C TRP A 54 21.31 -13.65 -6.11
N ARG A 55 21.86 -14.59 -6.89
CA ARG A 55 23.20 -15.14 -6.69
C ARG A 55 23.94 -15.18 -8.04
N GLN A 56 25.24 -14.95 -8.00
CA GLN A 56 26.09 -15.21 -9.16
C GLN A 56 26.29 -16.73 -9.33
N GLY A 57 25.82 -17.27 -10.46
CA GLY A 57 26.08 -18.63 -10.92
C GLY A 57 27.09 -18.66 -12.07
N ASP A 58 27.37 -19.86 -12.57
CA ASP A 58 28.38 -20.11 -13.61
C ASP A 58 28.02 -19.46 -14.96
N LYS A 59 26.73 -19.18 -15.19
CA LYS A 59 26.20 -18.61 -16.44
C LYS A 59 25.67 -17.17 -16.29
N GLY A 60 25.85 -16.54 -15.13
CA GLY A 60 25.36 -15.18 -14.86
C GLY A 60 24.64 -15.05 -13.53
N ILE A 61 23.78 -14.04 -13.41
CA ILE A 61 22.96 -13.83 -12.22
C ILE A 61 21.73 -14.76 -12.29
N GLU A 62 21.50 -15.51 -11.23
CA GLU A 62 20.41 -16.48 -11.09
C GLU A 62 19.55 -16.14 -9.86
N LEU A 63 18.25 -16.41 -9.95
CA LEU A 63 17.33 -16.23 -8.82
C LEU A 63 17.56 -17.34 -7.80
N ALA A 64 18.04 -16.98 -6.61
CA ALA A 64 18.39 -17.93 -5.57
C ALA A 64 17.22 -18.21 -4.61
N ALA A 65 16.42 -17.19 -4.29
CA ALA A 65 15.25 -17.35 -3.43
C ALA A 65 14.25 -16.21 -3.62
N ILE A 66 12.98 -16.50 -3.30
CA ILE A 66 11.94 -15.48 -3.09
C ILE A 66 11.59 -15.54 -1.60
N VAL A 67 11.65 -14.39 -0.93
CA VAL A 67 11.43 -14.28 0.52
C VAL A 67 10.12 -13.55 0.84
N ASP A 68 9.82 -13.40 2.13
CA ASP A 68 8.67 -12.67 2.64
C ASP A 68 7.28 -13.20 2.22
N PHE A 69 7.08 -14.50 2.37
CA PHE A 69 5.80 -15.17 2.04
C PHE A 69 4.68 -14.98 3.09
N GLN A 70 4.96 -14.28 4.19
CA GLN A 70 4.07 -14.15 5.36
C GLN A 70 2.92 -13.15 5.19
N LEU A 71 2.86 -12.45 4.04
CA LEU A 71 2.01 -11.27 3.86
C LEU A 71 0.63 -11.54 3.24
N LYS A 72 0.34 -12.79 2.83
CA LYS A 72 -0.86 -13.12 2.03
C LYS A 72 -2.20 -12.69 2.65
N GLN A 73 -2.36 -12.83 3.95
CA GLN A 73 -3.64 -12.51 4.62
C GLN A 73 -3.72 -11.03 5.02
N ALA A 74 -2.59 -10.43 5.40
CA ALA A 74 -2.55 -9.01 5.77
C ALA A 74 -2.82 -8.12 4.56
N TYR A 75 -2.31 -8.46 3.37
CA TYR A 75 -2.41 -7.61 2.18
C TYR A 75 -3.83 -7.51 1.61
N LYS A 76 -4.64 -8.58 1.68
CA LYS A 76 -6.05 -8.53 1.20
C LYS A 76 -6.89 -7.45 1.89
N LEU A 77 -6.66 -7.24 3.19
CA LEU A 77 -7.41 -6.27 3.98
C LEU A 77 -6.66 -4.94 4.13
N PHE A 78 -5.34 -5.00 4.29
CA PHE A 78 -4.50 -3.83 4.51
C PHE A 78 -4.28 -3.01 3.24
N PHE A 79 -4.18 -3.60 2.06
CA PHE A 79 -3.90 -2.82 0.85
C PHE A 79 -5.10 -1.95 0.44
N PRO A 80 -6.35 -2.45 0.39
CA PRO A 80 -7.51 -1.61 0.07
C PRO A 80 -7.77 -0.56 1.16
N LEU A 81 -7.75 -0.95 2.44
CA LEU A 81 -7.98 -0.01 3.56
C LEU A 81 -6.82 0.98 3.71
N GLY A 82 -5.58 0.49 3.64
CA GLY A 82 -4.35 1.27 3.77
C GLY A 82 -4.12 2.20 2.60
N ALA A 83 -4.32 1.76 1.35
CA ALA A 83 -4.29 2.65 0.20
C ALA A 83 -5.40 3.69 0.29
N PHE A 84 -6.62 3.32 0.71
CA PHE A 84 -7.70 4.26 0.89
C PHE A 84 -7.40 5.32 1.97
N LEU A 85 -6.72 4.95 3.06
CA LEU A 85 -6.31 5.90 4.11
C LEU A 85 -5.09 6.74 3.71
N ILE A 86 -4.17 6.18 2.91
CA ILE A 86 -2.93 6.85 2.52
C ILE A 86 -3.14 7.79 1.33
N VAL A 87 -3.94 7.41 0.32
CA VAL A 87 -4.12 8.20 -0.92
C VAL A 87 -4.60 9.64 -0.65
N PRO A 88 -5.61 9.90 0.22
CA PRO A 88 -6.02 11.24 0.59
C PRO A 88 -4.94 12.02 1.37
N MET A 89 -4.04 11.30 2.04
CA MET A 89 -2.94 11.89 2.81
C MET A 89 -1.72 12.25 1.93
N ILE A 90 -1.60 11.71 0.71
CA ILE A 90 -0.47 12.00 -0.19
C ILE A 90 -0.40 13.49 -0.53
N GLY A 91 -1.52 14.12 -0.90
CA GLY A 91 -1.56 15.55 -1.26
C GLY A 91 -1.14 16.47 -0.09
N PRO A 92 -1.76 16.34 1.09
CA PRO A 92 -1.37 17.08 2.29
C PRO A 92 0.06 16.81 2.76
N LEU A 93 0.53 15.55 2.72
CA LEU A 93 1.91 15.22 3.08
C LEU A 93 2.92 15.80 2.09
N PHE A 94 2.59 15.81 0.80
CA PHE A 94 3.40 16.45 -0.23
C PHE A 94 3.47 17.96 0.00
N GLN A 95 2.34 18.62 0.25
CA GLN A 95 2.32 20.05 0.58
C GLN A 95 3.07 20.37 1.87
N PHE A 96 2.93 19.53 2.91
CA PHE A 96 3.68 19.68 4.17
C PHE A 96 5.19 19.49 3.98
N ALA A 97 5.60 18.49 3.18
CA ALA A 97 7.00 18.24 2.86
C ALA A 97 7.59 19.38 2.02
N ASN A 98 6.82 19.94 1.08
CA ASN A 98 7.24 21.03 0.20
C ASN A 98 7.15 22.42 0.86
N ASN A 99 6.36 22.57 1.94
CA ASN A 99 6.32 23.76 2.80
C ASN A 99 7.36 23.73 3.93
N ARG A 100 8.19 22.68 4.03
CA ARG A 100 9.47 22.85 4.70
C ARG A 100 10.31 23.70 3.77
N ASP A 101 10.13 25.01 3.90
CA ASP A 101 10.98 25.98 3.25
C ASP A 101 12.42 25.51 3.45
N ASP A 102 13.11 25.39 2.33
CA ASP A 102 14.54 25.20 2.18
C ASP A 102 15.31 26.41 2.76
N VAL A 103 14.90 26.96 3.91
CA VAL A 103 15.53 28.12 4.57
C VAL A 103 17.01 27.81 4.80
N GLU A 104 17.34 26.56 5.11
CA GLU A 104 18.72 26.11 5.31
C GLU A 104 19.52 25.91 4.01
N TYR A 105 18.85 25.59 2.89
CA TYR A 105 19.52 25.42 1.60
C TYR A 105 19.69 26.77 0.89
N LYS A 106 18.66 27.63 0.87
CA LYS A 106 18.75 28.97 0.27
C LYS A 106 19.70 29.91 1.02
N ALA A 107 19.96 29.68 2.31
CA ALA A 107 20.98 30.41 3.06
C ALA A 107 22.42 29.95 2.77
N LYS A 108 22.63 28.76 2.20
CA LYS A 108 23.97 28.22 1.86
C LYS A 108 24.39 28.49 0.41
N VAL A 109 23.45 28.83 -0.47
CA VAL A 109 23.70 29.04 -1.91
C VAL A 109 23.33 30.46 -2.37
N GLY A 110 22.97 31.34 -1.44
CA GLY A 110 22.72 32.77 -1.67
C GLY A 110 23.89 33.64 -1.22
#